data_AF-A0A5N5X6S3-F1
#
_entry.id   AF-A0A5N5X6S3-F1
#
_cell.length_a   1.000
_cell.length_b   1.000
_cell.length_c   1.000
_cell.angle_alpha   90.00
_cell.angle_beta   90.00
_cell.angle_gamma   90.00
#
_symmetry.space_group_name_H-M   'P 1'
#
loop_
_entity.id
_entity.type
_entity.pdbx_description
1 polymer ?
#
loop_
_entity_poly.entity_id
_entity_poly.type
_entity_poly.pdbx_seq_one_letter_code
_entity_poly.pdbx_strand_id
1 'polypeptide(L)'
;MGFVYERVNGKIPDPELSISEDAPEEGNLLRNSNIEQSKSSTRNVTRLLCSHKARIARGILIGLLALWGLFSIIQNIVLSTHHKPPPKHCYCGNSTAEAVSLSCKFDSLAVAWLPSYCRDEELTAEFERSGPGPNGSWTYFADDHHTIPMTIEEVAAFAGNQSAKVMMMREWHVVHCLFYWRKHFRVRF
;
A
#
# COMPACT_ATOMS: atom_id res chain seq x y z
N MET A 1 -17.96 -1.62 35.62
CA MET A 1 -18.36 -0.20 35.48
C MET A 1 -18.40 0.10 33.98
N GLY A 2 -19.60 0.13 33.40
CA GLY A 2 -19.79 0.42 31.98
C GLY A 2 -20.02 1.91 31.76
N PHE A 3 -19.37 2.49 30.76
CA PHE A 3 -19.61 3.89 30.37
C PHE A 3 -20.82 3.95 29.44
N VAL A 4 -21.83 4.71 29.84
CA VAL A 4 -22.96 5.11 28.99
C VAL A 4 -22.54 6.38 28.26
N TYR A 5 -22.67 6.41 26.94
CA TYR A 5 -22.47 7.62 26.14
C TYR A 5 -23.82 8.14 25.64
N GLU A 6 -24.09 9.42 25.89
CA GLU A 6 -25.26 10.15 25.40
C GLU A 6 -24.95 10.65 23.97
N ARG A 7 -25.80 10.32 22.99
CA ARG A 7 -25.62 10.76 21.60
C ARG A 7 -26.22 12.16 21.44
N VAL A 8 -25.39 13.18 21.22
CA VAL A 8 -25.85 14.55 20.91
C VAL A 8 -26.54 14.55 19.54
N ASN A 9 -27.85 14.78 19.54
CA ASN A 9 -28.68 14.84 18.33
C ASN A 9 -28.81 16.30 17.87
N GLY A 10 -27.76 16.81 17.22
CA GLY A 10 -27.75 18.16 16.63
C GLY A 10 -27.93 18.07 15.11
N LYS A 11 -29.06 18.58 14.59
CA LYS A 11 -29.26 18.79 13.15
C LYS A 11 -28.37 19.94 12.67
N ILE A 12 -27.45 19.67 11.76
CA ILE A 12 -26.74 20.67 10.96
C ILE A 12 -27.42 20.68 9.58
N PRO A 13 -27.89 21.82 9.04
CA PRO A 13 -28.48 21.87 7.70
C PRO A 13 -27.39 21.86 6.61
N ASP A 14 -27.56 20.99 5.61
CA ASP A 14 -26.72 20.95 4.41
C ASP A 14 -27.02 22.15 3.48
N PRO A 15 -26.03 22.73 2.78
CA PRO A 15 -26.26 23.73 1.76
C PRO A 15 -26.72 23.10 0.43
N GLU A 16 -27.90 23.54 -0.02
CA GLU A 16 -28.50 23.29 -1.34
C GLU A 16 -27.58 23.76 -2.48
N LEU A 17 -27.26 22.85 -3.42
CA LEU A 17 -26.61 23.17 -4.68
C LEU A 17 -27.67 23.13 -5.79
N SER A 18 -28.04 24.29 -6.30
CA SER A 18 -28.98 24.47 -7.40
C SER A 18 -28.34 24.10 -8.74
N ILE A 19 -28.94 23.13 -9.44
CA ILE A 19 -28.64 22.82 -10.84
C ILE A 19 -29.65 23.61 -11.68
N SER A 20 -29.15 24.57 -12.45
CA SER A 20 -29.91 25.29 -13.48
C SER A 20 -29.74 24.59 -14.82
N GLU A 21 -30.80 23.95 -15.32
CA GLU A 21 -30.93 23.56 -16.73
C GLU A 21 -31.89 24.56 -17.39
N ASP A 22 -31.37 25.39 -18.29
CA ASP A 22 -32.18 26.15 -19.25
C ASP A 22 -31.31 26.46 -20.49
N ALA A 23 -31.69 25.93 -21.65
CA ALA A 23 -31.91 26.68 -22.90
C ALA A 23 -32.05 25.76 -24.13
N PRO A 24 -32.90 26.12 -25.13
CA PRO A 24 -33.20 25.30 -26.29
C PRO A 24 -32.34 25.68 -27.51
N GLU A 25 -32.13 24.74 -28.44
CA GLU A 25 -31.73 25.08 -29.81
C GLU A 25 -32.62 24.37 -30.84
N GLU A 26 -33.39 25.18 -31.58
CA GLU A 26 -33.86 24.88 -32.92
C GLU A 26 -32.94 25.56 -33.95
N GLY A 27 -32.80 24.98 -35.16
CA GLY A 27 -32.54 25.81 -36.35
C GLY A 27 -31.50 25.32 -37.35
N ASN A 28 -31.89 24.30 -38.12
CA ASN A 28 -31.62 24.05 -39.54
C ASN A 28 -30.70 24.96 -40.42
N LEU A 29 -29.96 24.26 -41.29
CA LEU A 29 -29.70 24.53 -42.73
C LEU A 29 -28.69 25.63 -43.14
N LEU A 30 -27.68 25.18 -43.92
CA LEU A 30 -27.09 25.74 -45.18
C LEU A 30 -25.63 25.23 -45.28
N ARG A 31 -25.33 24.09 -45.90
CA ARG A 31 -25.10 23.86 -47.34
C ARG A 31 -24.14 24.87 -48.01
N ASN A 32 -22.97 24.34 -48.35
CA ASN A 32 -22.04 24.70 -49.45
C ASN A 32 -21.15 25.94 -49.32
N SER A 33 -19.83 25.73 -49.32
CA SER A 33 -18.94 25.91 -50.49
C SER A 33 -17.49 26.16 -50.03
N ASN A 34 -16.63 25.13 -50.07
CA ASN A 34 -15.16 25.29 -49.94
C ASN A 34 -14.39 24.07 -50.47
N ILE A 35 -14.83 23.50 -51.60
CA ILE A 35 -14.11 22.42 -52.30
C ILE A 35 -13.58 22.99 -53.61
N GLU A 36 -12.50 23.77 -53.57
CA GLU A 36 -11.73 23.98 -54.81
C GLU A 36 -10.24 24.32 -54.68
N GLN A 37 -9.68 24.51 -53.48
CA GLN A 37 -8.26 24.90 -53.34
C GLN A 37 -7.28 23.82 -52.82
N SER A 38 -7.73 22.61 -52.47
CA SER A 38 -6.87 21.56 -51.88
C SER A 38 -6.52 20.42 -52.84
N LYS A 39 -5.86 20.72 -53.97
CA LYS A 39 -5.39 19.66 -54.92
C LYS A 39 -3.88 19.64 -55.18
N SER A 40 -3.13 20.67 -54.78
CA SER A 40 -1.68 20.76 -55.05
C SER A 40 -0.81 20.13 -53.95
N SER A 41 -1.16 20.33 -52.68
CA SER A 41 -0.36 19.85 -51.53
C SER A 41 -0.44 18.33 -51.30
N THR A 42 -1.54 17.70 -51.69
CA THR A 42 -1.80 16.27 -51.52
C THR A 42 -0.91 15.37 -52.39
N ARG A 43 -0.36 15.85 -53.51
CA ARG A 43 0.46 15.02 -54.41
C ARG A 43 1.81 14.60 -53.82
N ASN A 44 2.43 15.45 -53.00
CA ASN A 44 3.74 15.18 -52.40
C ASN A 44 3.62 14.27 -51.16
N VAL A 45 2.53 14.40 -50.40
CA VAL A 45 2.20 13.51 -49.27
C VAL A 45 1.86 12.09 -49.74
N THR A 46 1.16 11.97 -50.89
CA THR A 46 0.73 10.66 -51.42
C THR A 46 1.87 9.87 -52.08
N ARG A 47 2.91 10.53 -52.61
CA ARG A 47 4.08 9.84 -53.20
C ARG A 47 4.99 9.20 -52.15
N LEU A 48 5.10 9.76 -50.94
CA LEU A 48 5.87 9.12 -49.86
C LEU A 48 5.16 7.85 -49.32
N LEU A 49 3.84 7.80 -49.36
CA LEU A 49 3.03 6.66 -48.91
C LEU A 49 3.10 5.44 -49.85
N CYS A 50 3.64 5.59 -51.06
CA CYS A 50 3.77 4.52 -52.05
C CYS A 50 5.23 4.23 -52.45
N SER A 51 6.22 4.69 -51.65
CA SER A 51 7.60 4.25 -51.84
C SER A 51 7.77 2.86 -51.23
N HIS A 52 8.20 1.89 -52.05
CA HIS A 52 8.52 0.53 -51.62
C HIS A 52 9.50 0.55 -50.42
N LYS A 53 10.42 1.50 -50.39
CA LYS A 53 11.36 1.72 -49.28
C LYS A 53 10.65 2.14 -47.99
N ALA A 54 9.60 2.96 -48.06
CA ALA A 54 8.81 3.37 -46.89
C ALA A 54 7.94 2.22 -46.35
N ARG A 55 7.42 1.35 -47.24
CA ARG A 55 6.72 0.12 -46.82
C ARG A 55 7.66 -0.87 -46.13
N ILE A 56 8.88 -1.05 -46.65
CA ILE A 56 9.92 -1.89 -46.02
C ILE A 56 10.34 -1.29 -44.68
N ALA A 57 10.66 0.00 -44.61
CA ALA A 57 11.06 0.67 -43.37
C ALA A 57 9.97 0.57 -42.29
N ARG A 58 8.70 0.71 -42.67
CA ARG A 58 7.56 0.49 -41.78
C ARG A 58 7.49 -0.95 -41.27
N GLY A 59 7.72 -1.93 -42.14
CA GLY A 59 7.76 -3.35 -41.74
C GLY A 59 8.90 -3.66 -40.76
N ILE A 60 10.09 -3.12 -41.02
CA ILE A 60 11.25 -3.27 -40.12
C ILE A 60 10.95 -2.65 -38.75
N LEU A 61 10.40 -1.43 -38.73
CA LEU A 61 10.04 -0.75 -37.48
C LEU A 61 9.02 -1.55 -36.68
N ILE A 62 7.98 -2.08 -37.32
CA ILE A 62 6.97 -2.93 -36.67
C ILE A 62 7.62 -4.20 -36.11
N GLY A 63 8.51 -4.86 -36.88
CA GLY A 63 9.23 -6.04 -36.43
C GLY A 63 10.12 -5.78 -35.20
N LEU A 64 10.85 -4.66 -35.19
CA LEU A 64 11.70 -4.27 -34.06
C LEU A 64 10.87 -3.98 -32.80
N LEU A 65 9.74 -3.27 -32.93
CA LEU A 65 8.83 -3.01 -31.82
C LEU A 65 8.19 -4.30 -31.27
N ALA A 66 7.84 -5.23 -32.16
CA ALA A 66 7.30 -6.52 -31.76
C ALA A 66 8.34 -7.36 -30.99
N LEU A 67 9.58 -7.41 -31.47
CA LEU A 67 10.68 -8.12 -30.79
C LEU A 67 11.01 -7.49 -29.43
N TRP A 68 11.03 -6.15 -29.35
CA TRP A 68 11.23 -5.43 -28.09
C TRP A 68 10.09 -5.72 -27.10
N GLY A 69 8.85 -5.69 -27.57
CA GLY A 69 7.68 -6.05 -26.76
C GLY A 69 7.76 -7.49 -26.23
N LEU A 70 8.10 -8.45 -27.10
CA LEU A 70 8.32 -9.85 -26.73
C LEU A 70 9.42 -9.98 -25.67
N PHE A 71 10.56 -9.32 -25.86
CA PHE A 71 11.65 -9.34 -24.89
C PHE A 71 11.20 -8.76 -23.54
N SER A 72 10.53 -7.62 -23.53
CA SER A 72 9.99 -7.00 -22.31
C SER A 72 8.98 -7.90 -21.60
N ILE A 73 8.11 -8.58 -22.35
CA ILE A 73 7.13 -9.52 -21.78
C ILE A 73 7.85 -10.72 -21.18
N ILE A 74 8.81 -11.32 -21.88
CA ILE A 74 9.59 -12.47 -21.38
C ILE A 74 10.35 -12.09 -20.11
N GLN A 75 11.01 -10.93 -20.07
CA GLN A 75 11.70 -10.45 -18.88
C GLN A 75 10.74 -10.27 -17.69
N ASN A 76 9.57 -9.69 -17.92
CA ASN A 76 8.57 -9.50 -16.87
C ASN A 76 7.98 -10.84 -16.39
N ILE A 77 7.73 -11.80 -17.28
CA ILE A 77 7.31 -13.15 -16.92
C ILE A 77 8.38 -13.84 -16.08
N VAL A 78 9.64 -13.83 -16.52
CA VAL A 78 10.76 -14.45 -15.76
C VAL A 78 10.87 -13.83 -14.38
N LEU A 79 10.81 -12.49 -14.26
CA LEU A 79 10.80 -11.79 -12.97
C LEU A 79 9.60 -12.21 -12.11
N SER A 80 8.41 -12.29 -12.71
CA SER A 80 7.18 -12.72 -12.04
C SER A 80 7.23 -14.18 -11.58
N THR A 81 7.89 -15.08 -12.34
CA THR A 81 8.06 -16.49 -11.92
C THR A 81 9.05 -16.67 -10.77
N HIS A 82 9.97 -15.72 -10.58
CA HIS A 82 10.88 -15.71 -9.44
C HIS A 82 10.25 -15.13 -8.17
N HIS A 83 9.14 -14.41 -8.29
CA HIS A 83 8.37 -13.99 -7.13
C HIS A 83 7.65 -15.19 -6.51
N LYS A 84 8.18 -15.69 -5.41
CA LYS A 84 7.44 -16.60 -4.54
C LYS A 84 6.20 -15.86 -4.05
N PRO A 85 4.99 -16.45 -4.14
CA PRO A 85 3.80 -15.83 -3.59
C PRO A 85 4.03 -15.56 -2.10
N PRO A 86 3.55 -14.43 -1.57
CA PRO A 86 3.69 -14.14 -0.15
C PRO A 86 3.08 -15.31 0.64
N PRO A 87 3.78 -15.82 1.66
CA PRO A 87 3.25 -16.92 2.46
C PRO A 87 1.94 -16.48 3.12
N LYS A 88 0.91 -17.33 3.03
CA LYS A 88 -0.46 -16.97 3.42
C LYS A 88 -0.69 -16.91 4.93
N HIS A 89 0.29 -17.34 5.74
CA HIS A 89 0.12 -17.51 7.18
C HIS A 89 1.36 -17.04 7.93
N CYS A 90 1.17 -16.19 8.95
CA CYS A 90 2.22 -15.73 9.84
C CYS A 90 2.46 -16.74 10.97
N TYR A 91 2.95 -17.94 10.64
CA TYR A 91 3.20 -18.98 11.64
C TYR A 91 4.63 -18.93 12.18
N CYS A 92 4.77 -18.96 13.52
CA CYS A 92 6.03 -18.95 14.24
C CYS A 92 6.04 -19.88 15.46
N GLY A 93 5.31 -20.99 15.38
CA GLY A 93 5.23 -21.93 16.50
C GLY A 93 4.33 -21.45 17.64
N ASN A 94 4.33 -22.22 18.72
CA ASN A 94 3.50 -21.98 19.91
C ASN A 94 4.33 -21.71 21.18
N SER A 95 5.64 -21.55 21.04
CA SER A 95 6.55 -21.20 22.14
C SER A 95 7.70 -20.33 21.62
N THR A 96 8.34 -19.58 22.52
CA THR A 96 9.52 -18.78 22.20
C THR A 96 10.65 -19.64 21.62
N ALA A 97 10.87 -20.85 22.16
CA ALA A 97 11.92 -21.75 21.70
C ALA A 97 11.67 -22.23 20.25
N GLU A 98 10.41 -22.54 19.93
CA GLU A 98 10.01 -22.92 18.57
C GLU A 98 10.08 -21.75 17.60
N ALA A 99 9.66 -20.55 18.01
CA ALA A 99 9.80 -19.34 17.21
C ALA A 99 11.27 -19.08 16.81
N VAL A 100 12.19 -19.20 17.78
CA VAL A 100 13.62 -19.03 17.54
C VAL A 100 14.15 -20.12 16.60
N SER A 101 13.74 -21.38 16.76
CA SER A 101 14.17 -22.46 15.86
C SER A 101 13.64 -22.30 14.43
N LEU A 102 12.47 -21.67 14.27
CA LEU A 102 11.89 -21.29 12.98
C LEU A 102 12.47 -19.99 12.40
N SER A 103 13.52 -19.41 13.02
CA SER A 103 14.14 -18.14 12.60
C SER A 103 13.17 -16.95 12.60
N CYS A 104 12.17 -17.00 13.46
CA CYS A 104 11.27 -15.86 13.69
C CYS A 104 11.97 -14.77 14.50
N LYS A 105 11.48 -13.54 14.34
CA LYS A 105 11.96 -12.39 15.11
C LYS A 105 10.81 -11.84 15.96
N PHE A 106 11.13 -11.39 17.16
CA PHE A 106 10.18 -10.69 18.00
C PHE A 106 9.84 -9.32 17.38
N ASP A 107 8.55 -9.00 17.27
CA ASP A 107 8.04 -7.71 16.82
C ASP A 107 7.39 -7.01 18.03
N SER A 108 8.05 -5.97 18.53
CA SER A 108 7.61 -5.20 19.70
C SER A 108 6.30 -4.45 19.47
N LEU A 109 5.98 -4.09 18.21
CA LEU A 109 4.71 -3.50 17.84
C LEU A 109 3.58 -4.53 17.87
N ALA A 110 3.83 -5.75 17.40
CA ALA A 110 2.84 -6.83 17.45
C ALA A 110 2.80 -7.59 18.80
N VAL A 111 3.83 -7.38 19.64
CA VAL A 111 4.09 -8.13 20.88
C VAL A 111 4.05 -9.65 20.62
N ALA A 112 4.67 -10.08 19.52
CA ALA A 112 4.61 -11.46 19.06
C ALA A 112 5.87 -11.87 18.27
N TRP A 113 6.13 -13.17 18.24
CA TRP A 113 7.11 -13.75 17.32
C TRP A 113 6.52 -13.88 15.93
N LEU A 114 7.16 -13.27 14.94
CA LEU A 114 6.67 -13.23 13.57
C LEU A 114 7.79 -13.59 12.58
N PRO A 115 7.44 -14.22 11.44
CA PRO A 115 8.41 -14.45 10.39
C PRO A 115 8.70 -13.13 9.67
N SER A 116 9.83 -13.05 8.98
CA SER A 116 10.29 -11.79 8.35
C SER A 116 9.24 -11.15 7.43
N TYR A 117 8.51 -11.95 6.65
CA TYR A 117 7.49 -11.47 5.71
C TYR A 117 6.20 -10.94 6.37
N CYS A 118 6.00 -11.14 7.68
CA CYS A 118 4.85 -10.62 8.43
C CYS A 118 5.18 -9.40 9.29
N ARG A 119 6.45 -9.00 9.32
CA ARG A 119 6.95 -7.85 10.07
C ARG A 119 7.03 -6.64 9.13
N ASP A 120 6.66 -5.48 9.66
CA ASP A 120 6.95 -4.19 9.02
C ASP A 120 8.11 -3.59 9.83
N GLU A 121 9.35 -3.90 9.43
CA GLU A 121 10.54 -3.55 10.21
C GLU A 121 10.69 -2.01 10.36
N GLU A 122 10.31 -1.26 9.34
CA GLU A 122 10.35 0.21 9.36
C GLU A 122 9.35 0.77 10.38
N LEU A 123 8.09 0.28 10.34
CA LEU A 123 7.05 0.74 11.26
C LEU A 123 7.33 0.33 12.70
N THR A 124 7.84 -0.88 12.91
CA THR A 124 8.24 -1.35 14.25
C THR A 124 9.41 -0.51 14.78
N ALA A 125 10.42 -0.19 13.96
CA ALA A 125 11.53 0.68 14.39
C ALA A 125 11.12 2.14 14.63
N GLU A 126 10.09 2.64 13.95
CA GLU A 126 9.46 3.93 14.26
C GLU A 126 8.72 3.86 15.59
N PHE A 127 7.95 2.79 15.82
CA PHE A 127 7.25 2.57 17.08
C PHE A 127 8.23 2.52 18.26
N GLU A 128 9.32 1.76 18.16
CA GLU A 128 10.35 1.61 19.21
C GLU A 128 11.03 2.91 19.63
N ARG A 129 10.94 3.97 18.82
CA ARG A 129 11.48 5.31 19.08
C ARG A 129 10.40 6.35 19.39
N SER A 130 9.15 5.93 19.56
CA SER A 130 8.00 6.81 19.81
C SER A 130 7.57 6.84 21.28
N GLY A 131 8.30 6.15 22.16
CA GLY A 131 8.06 6.10 23.59
C GLY A 131 8.56 7.32 24.36
N PRO A 132 8.14 7.48 25.63
CA PRO A 132 8.53 8.61 26.47
C PRO A 132 9.93 8.45 27.09
N GLY A 133 10.57 7.29 26.93
CA GLY A 133 11.88 7.01 27.52
C GLY A 133 13.06 7.65 26.77
N PRO A 134 14.29 7.46 27.27
CA PRO A 134 15.50 7.92 26.60
C PRO A 134 15.56 7.43 25.15
N ASN A 135 15.92 8.32 24.22
CA ASN A 135 15.97 8.04 22.77
C ASN A 135 14.63 7.52 22.18
N GLY A 136 13.51 7.79 22.85
CA GLY A 136 12.19 7.36 22.41
C GLY A 136 11.83 5.93 22.79
N SER A 137 12.54 5.31 23.75
CA SER A 137 12.28 3.93 24.14
C SER A 137 10.97 3.74 24.92
N TRP A 138 10.41 2.53 24.85
CA TRP A 138 9.32 2.10 25.72
C TRP A 138 9.84 1.43 26.99
N THR A 139 9.09 1.55 28.07
CA THR A 139 9.35 0.84 29.33
C THR A 139 8.27 -0.19 29.58
N TYR A 140 8.68 -1.40 29.96
CA TYR A 140 7.83 -2.53 30.30
C TYR A 140 8.06 -2.91 31.76
N PHE A 141 7.05 -3.49 32.40
CA PHE A 141 7.13 -3.86 33.81
C PHE A 141 6.58 -5.26 34.07
N ALA A 142 7.15 -5.94 35.07
CA ALA A 142 6.71 -7.29 35.47
C ALA A 142 5.53 -7.27 36.46
N ASP A 143 5.22 -6.10 37.04
CA ASP A 143 4.24 -5.91 38.10
C ASP A 143 3.23 -4.79 37.78
N ASP A 144 2.04 -4.91 38.37
CA ASP A 144 0.93 -3.94 38.20
C ASP A 144 1.25 -2.55 38.78
N HIS A 145 2.24 -2.45 39.67
CA HIS A 145 2.66 -1.19 40.29
C HIS A 145 3.76 -0.46 39.50
N HIS A 146 4.21 -1.01 38.36
CA HIS A 146 5.25 -0.44 37.51
C HIS A 146 6.58 -0.19 38.25
N THR A 147 6.99 -1.13 39.10
CA THR A 147 8.20 -0.99 39.94
C THR A 147 9.37 -1.84 39.47
N ILE A 148 9.10 -2.93 38.75
CA ILE A 148 10.09 -3.89 38.28
C ILE A 148 10.21 -3.74 36.77
N PRO A 149 11.19 -2.95 36.26
CA PRO A 149 11.36 -2.75 34.83
C PRO A 149 11.82 -4.03 34.13
N MET A 150 11.46 -4.16 32.87
CA MET A 150 11.83 -5.28 32.01
C MET A 150 12.52 -4.81 30.74
N THR A 151 13.50 -5.59 30.32
CA THR A 151 14.13 -5.51 29.01
C THR A 151 13.22 -6.06 27.91
N ILE A 152 13.46 -5.67 26.66
CA ILE A 152 12.67 -6.17 25.54
C ILE A 152 12.88 -7.67 25.33
N GLU A 153 14.07 -8.19 25.67
CA GLU A 153 14.42 -9.60 25.63
C GLU A 153 13.58 -10.41 26.62
N GLU A 154 13.35 -9.89 27.84
CA GLU A 154 12.47 -10.51 28.84
C GLU A 154 11.01 -10.50 28.38
N VAL A 155 10.55 -9.41 27.78
CA VAL A 155 9.21 -9.33 27.18
C VAL A 155 9.05 -10.37 26.06
N ALA A 156 10.05 -10.48 25.19
CA ALA A 156 10.06 -11.46 24.09
C ALA A 156 10.07 -12.91 24.60
N ALA A 157 10.78 -13.17 25.70
CA ALA A 157 10.81 -14.50 26.33
C ALA A 157 9.41 -14.93 26.81
N PHE A 158 8.62 -13.98 27.32
CA PHE A 158 7.26 -14.23 27.78
C PHE A 158 6.19 -14.30 26.70
N ALA A 159 6.47 -13.84 25.47
CA ALA A 159 5.48 -13.85 24.38
C ALA A 159 4.96 -15.27 24.04
N GLY A 160 5.74 -16.32 24.31
CA GLY A 160 5.31 -17.72 24.18
C GLY A 160 4.61 -18.31 25.42
N ASN A 161 4.45 -17.55 26.50
CA ASN A 161 3.84 -18.00 27.76
C ASN A 161 2.55 -17.21 28.04
N GLN A 162 1.41 -17.84 27.83
CA GLN A 162 0.08 -17.23 27.98
C GLN A 162 -0.26 -16.80 29.43
N SER A 163 0.46 -17.35 30.42
CA SER A 163 0.27 -16.99 31.83
C SER A 163 1.19 -15.87 32.29
N ALA A 164 2.20 -15.51 31.48
CA ALA A 164 3.07 -14.40 31.78
C ALA A 164 2.32 -13.07 31.61
N LYS A 165 2.63 -12.13 32.49
CA LYS A 165 2.05 -10.78 32.48
C LYS A 165 3.16 -9.77 32.25
N VAL A 166 2.96 -8.91 31.25
CA VAL A 166 3.80 -7.75 30.99
C VAL A 166 2.90 -6.53 31.08
N MET A 167 3.30 -5.56 31.90
CA MET A 167 2.58 -4.32 32.10
C MET A 167 3.20 -3.21 31.26
N MET A 168 2.32 -2.44 30.60
CA MET A 168 2.69 -1.28 29.79
C MET A 168 1.91 -0.06 30.26
N MET A 169 2.52 1.12 30.13
CA MET A 169 1.83 2.38 30.43
C MET A 169 0.73 2.70 29.40
N ARG A 170 -0.20 3.59 29.76
CA ARG A 170 -1.35 3.95 28.93
C ARG A 170 -0.93 4.55 27.58
N GLU A 171 0.15 5.33 27.58
CA GLU A 171 0.73 5.97 26.40
C GLU A 171 1.15 4.93 25.36
N TRP A 172 1.75 3.82 25.83
CA TRP A 172 2.11 2.68 24.97
C TRP A 172 0.86 2.14 24.27
N HIS A 173 -0.24 1.91 25.00
CA HIS A 173 -1.47 1.37 24.43
C HIS A 173 -2.09 2.28 23.37
N VAL A 174 -2.13 3.60 23.61
CA VAL A 174 -2.66 4.57 22.65
C VAL A 174 -1.82 4.59 21.36
N VAL A 175 -0.49 4.67 21.50
CA VAL A 175 0.41 4.71 20.34
C VAL A 175 0.43 3.37 19.60
N HIS A 176 0.46 2.25 20.33
CA HIS A 176 0.36 0.89 19.77
C HIS A 176 -0.87 0.77 18.86
N CYS A 177 -2.06 1.16 19.34
CA CYS A 177 -3.28 1.08 18.55
C CYS A 177 -3.19 1.88 17.22
N LEU A 178 -2.63 3.10 17.27
CA LEU A 178 -2.47 3.93 16.07
C LEU A 178 -1.47 3.32 15.08
N PHE A 179 -0.34 2.82 15.56
CA PHE A 179 0.65 2.14 14.73
C PHE A 179 0.12 0.82 14.17
N TYR A 180 -0.65 0.06 14.94
CA TYR A 180 -1.23 -1.20 14.48
C TYR A 180 -2.28 -0.97 13.39
N TRP A 181 -3.05 0.11 13.47
CA TRP A 181 -3.90 0.56 12.37
C TRP A 181 -3.09 0.93 11.13
N ARG A 182 -2.01 1.71 11.27
CA ARG A 182 -1.11 2.00 10.14
C ARG A 182 -0.56 0.72 9.51
N LYS A 183 -0.15 -0.26 10.32
CA LYS A 183 0.30 -1.59 9.87
C LYS A 183 -0.77 -2.25 9.00
N HIS A 184 -2.03 -2.25 9.45
CA HIS A 184 -3.17 -2.82 8.69
C HIS A 184 -3.37 -2.17 7.31
N PHE A 185 -3.15 -0.87 7.19
CA PHE A 185 -3.23 -0.18 5.89
C PHE A 185 -2.03 -0.46 4.98
N ARG A 186 -0.86 -0.77 5.54
CA ARG A 186 0.36 -1.08 4.77
C ARG A 186 0.41 -2.51 4.26
N VAL A 187 -0.14 -3.47 5.00
CA VAL A 187 -0.22 -4.89 4.60
C VAL A 187 -1.34 -5.18 3.57
N ARG A 188 -1.93 -4.14 2.96
CA ARG A 188 -3.03 -4.29 2.01
C ARG A 188 -2.50 -4.73 0.63
N PHE A 189 -2.83 -5.99 0.30
CA PHE A 189 -2.82 -6.71 -0.99
C PHE A 189 -1.47 -7.26 -1.48
#